data_AF-A0A8X6L4H7-F1
#
_entry.id   AF-A0A8X6L4H7-F1
#
_cell.length_a   1.000
_cell.length_b   1.000
_cell.length_c   1.000
_cell.angle_alpha   90.00
_cell.angle_beta   90.00
_cell.angle_gamma   90.00
#
_symmetry.space_group_name_H-M   'P 1'
#
loop_
_entity.id
_entity.type
_entity.pdbx_description
1 polymer ?
#
loop_
_entity_poly.entity_id
_entity_poly.type
_entity_poly.pdbx_seq_one_letter_code
_entity_poly.pdbx_strand_id
1 'polypeptide(L)'
;DYSLNLQVVKDLTRKFNPEIVFLESGGDNLAANFSRDLADYIIYVIDVAGGDKIPRKGGPGITESDLLVINKIDLAEAVGANLEVMSADANVMRQNGPTVLIQAKHMIGIEKVAEHILSAYKNASENH
;
A
#
# COMPACT_ATOMS: atom_id res chain seq x y z
N ASP A 1 -6.66 18.21 -5.82
CA ASP A 1 -6.92 19.04 -4.62
C ASP A 1 -7.34 18.10 -3.50
N TYR A 2 -6.60 18.09 -2.39
CA TYR A 2 -6.84 17.21 -1.24
C TYR A 2 -7.38 17.97 -0.01
N SER A 3 -7.63 19.27 -0.14
CA SER A 3 -7.98 20.17 0.98
C SER A 3 -9.22 19.74 1.75
N LEU A 4 -10.26 19.25 1.05
CA LEU A 4 -11.48 18.73 1.66
C LEU A 4 -11.20 17.48 2.51
N ASN A 5 -10.39 16.56 2.01
CA ASN A 5 -10.01 15.34 2.75
C ASN A 5 -9.24 15.71 4.01
N LEU A 6 -8.27 16.63 3.90
CA LEU A 6 -7.48 17.09 5.04
C LEU A 6 -8.35 17.74 6.12
N GLN A 7 -9.36 18.51 5.74
CA GLN A 7 -10.29 19.11 6.69
C GLN A 7 -11.11 18.05 7.43
N VAL A 8 -11.62 17.05 6.71
CA VAL A 8 -12.36 15.93 7.33
C VAL A 8 -11.48 15.14 8.28
N VAL A 9 -10.23 14.85 7.91
CA VAL A 9 -9.26 14.19 8.79
C VAL A 9 -9.05 15.01 10.06
N LYS A 10 -8.81 16.32 9.96
CA LYS A 10 -8.66 17.20 11.14
C LYS A 10 -9.87 17.20 12.06
N ASP A 11 -11.08 17.18 11.51
CA ASP A 11 -12.32 17.19 12.27
C ASP A 11 -12.56 15.87 13.00
N LEU A 12 -12.33 14.75 12.32
CA LEU A 12 -12.42 13.41 12.91
C LEU A 12 -11.34 13.18 13.96
N THR A 13 -10.09 13.60 13.69
CA THR A 13 -8.99 13.49 14.66
C THR A 13 -9.29 14.28 15.92
N ARG A 14 -9.80 15.52 15.82
CA ARG A 14 -10.22 16.31 17.00
C ARG A 14 -11.36 15.64 17.77
N LYS A 15 -12.33 15.03 17.07
CA LYS A 15 -13.52 14.46 17.68
C LYS A 15 -13.23 13.13 18.40
N PHE A 16 -12.37 12.29 17.83
CA PHE A 16 -12.18 10.91 18.27
C PHE A 16 -10.80 10.64 18.87
N ASN A 17 -9.85 11.56 18.72
CA ASN A 17 -8.47 11.46 19.21
C ASN A 17 -7.80 10.09 18.91
N PRO A 18 -7.84 9.62 17.64
CA PRO A 18 -7.27 8.33 17.27
C PRO A 18 -5.74 8.35 17.26
N GLU A 19 -5.13 7.21 17.54
CA GLU A 19 -3.68 7.03 17.38
C GLU A 19 -3.27 6.89 15.91
N ILE A 20 -4.14 6.29 15.08
CA ILE A 20 -3.92 6.05 13.65
C ILE A 20 -5.21 6.34 12.88
N VAL A 21 -5.09 7.01 11.73
CA VAL A 21 -6.18 7.24 10.79
C VAL A 21 -5.87 6.52 9.48
N PHE A 22 -6.76 5.63 9.04
CA PHE A 22 -6.67 5.01 7.73
C PHE A 22 -7.45 5.82 6.69
N LEU A 23 -6.79 6.14 5.57
CA LEU A 23 -7.39 6.79 4.41
C LEU A 23 -7.45 5.79 3.26
N GLU A 24 -8.65 5.35 2.90
CA GLU A 24 -8.87 4.49 1.74
C GLU A 24 -9.14 5.36 0.50
N SER A 25 -8.44 5.11 -0.60
CA SER A 25 -8.78 5.72 -1.88
C SER A 25 -9.99 5.02 -2.49
N GLY A 26 -10.75 5.70 -3.35
CA GLY A 26 -11.93 5.11 -4.01
C GLY A 26 -11.62 4.00 -5.03
N GLY A 27 -10.36 3.58 -5.16
CA GLY A 27 -9.87 2.72 -6.23
C GLY A 27 -9.72 3.47 -7.55
N ASP A 28 -8.49 3.58 -8.05
CA ASP A 28 -8.20 4.21 -9.34
C ASP A 28 -7.04 3.48 -10.02
N ASN A 29 -6.68 3.89 -11.23
CA ASN A 29 -5.58 3.35 -12.01
C ASN A 29 -4.22 3.60 -11.34
N LEU A 30 -3.17 2.97 -11.90
CA LEU A 30 -1.79 2.99 -11.37
C LEU A 30 -1.17 4.40 -11.22
N ALA A 31 -1.79 5.44 -11.78
CA ALA A 31 -1.33 6.82 -11.67
C ALA A 31 -1.83 7.53 -10.40
N ALA A 32 -2.80 6.97 -9.67
CA ALA A 32 -3.33 7.60 -8.46
C ALA A 32 -2.44 7.31 -7.25
N ASN A 33 -1.93 8.37 -6.62
CA ASN A 33 -1.20 8.33 -5.37
C ASN A 33 -1.71 9.43 -4.43
N PHE A 34 -1.64 9.20 -3.12
CA PHE A 34 -1.96 10.25 -2.15
C PHE A 34 -0.87 11.32 -2.14
N SER A 35 -1.27 12.57 -1.84
CA SER A 35 -0.30 13.60 -1.51
C SER A 35 0.40 13.24 -0.20
N ARG A 36 1.72 13.42 -0.15
CA ARG A 36 2.51 13.30 1.09
C ARG A 36 2.08 14.30 2.17
N ASP A 37 1.43 15.40 1.78
CA ASP A 37 0.84 16.34 2.73
C ASP A 37 -0.44 15.83 3.42
N LEU A 38 -1.05 14.76 2.87
CA LEU A 38 -2.27 14.15 3.41
C LEU A 38 -1.99 12.84 4.16
N ALA A 39 -0.99 12.06 3.71
CA ALA A 39 -0.68 10.76 4.28
C ALA A 39 0.81 10.64 4.61
N ASP A 40 1.10 10.37 5.88
CA ASP A 40 2.47 10.16 6.38
C ASP A 40 3.09 8.85 5.88
N TYR A 41 2.24 7.83 5.69
CA TYR A 41 2.64 6.51 5.21
C TYR A 41 1.61 5.99 4.20
N ILE A 42 2.10 5.54 3.05
CA ILE A 42 1.28 5.11 1.91
C ILE A 42 1.49 3.63 1.66
N ILE A 43 0.40 2.87 1.74
CA ILE A 43 0.32 1.47 1.33
C ILE A 43 -0.39 1.42 -0.01
N TYR A 44 0.27 0.86 -1.02
CA TYR A 44 -0.34 0.61 -2.32
C TYR A 44 -0.65 -0.86 -2.47
N VAL A 45 -1.91 -1.20 -2.77
CA VAL A 45 -2.36 -2.59 -2.86
C VAL A 45 -2.74 -2.89 -4.29
N ILE A 46 -2.05 -3.87 -4.88
CA ILE A 46 -2.41 -4.49 -6.16
C ILE A 46 -2.84 -5.93 -5.92
N ASP A 47 -3.46 -6.56 -6.92
CA ASP A 47 -3.80 -7.97 -6.85
C ASP A 47 -3.32 -8.76 -8.06
N VAL A 48 -3.09 -10.05 -7.84
CA VAL A 48 -2.56 -10.97 -8.86
C VAL A 48 -3.50 -11.17 -10.04
N ALA A 49 -4.82 -11.05 -9.85
CA ALA A 49 -5.79 -11.16 -10.95
C ALA A 49 -5.71 -9.97 -11.92
N GLY A 50 -5.06 -8.86 -11.52
CA GLY A 50 -4.69 -7.77 -12.43
C GLY A 50 -3.61 -8.14 -13.47
N GLY A 51 -2.91 -9.27 -13.26
CA GLY A 51 -1.87 -9.79 -14.15
C GLY A 51 -0.44 -9.61 -13.61
N ASP A 52 0.45 -10.52 -13.98
CA ASP A 52 1.84 -10.57 -13.51
C ASP A 52 2.71 -9.38 -13.95
N LYS A 53 2.33 -8.68 -15.02
CA LYS A 53 3.02 -7.49 -15.54
C LYS A 53 2.63 -6.20 -14.82
N ILE A 54 1.69 -6.22 -13.87
CA ILE A 54 1.23 -5.01 -13.18
C ILE A 54 2.39 -4.27 -12.48
N PRO A 55 3.27 -4.93 -11.71
CA PRO A 55 4.41 -4.24 -11.09
C PRO A 55 5.28 -3.49 -12.10
N ARG A 56 5.54 -4.07 -13.28
CA ARG A 56 6.38 -3.48 -14.33
C ARG A 56 5.78 -2.23 -14.97
N LYS A 57 4.46 -2.06 -14.91
CA LYS A 57 3.82 -0.84 -15.43
C LYS A 57 4.24 0.39 -14.61
N GLY A 58 4.72 0.20 -13.38
CA GLY A 58 5.15 1.27 -12.50
C GLY A 58 4.01 2.23 -12.17
N GLY A 59 4.33 3.52 -12.12
CA GLY A 59 3.43 4.56 -11.63
C GLY A 59 3.69 4.86 -10.15
N PRO A 60 3.30 6.06 -9.68
CA PRO A 60 3.67 6.56 -8.37
C PRO A 60 3.19 5.66 -7.23
N GLY A 61 2.05 4.98 -7.39
CA GLY A 61 1.60 3.98 -6.42
C GLY A 61 2.58 2.82 -6.25
N ILE A 62 3.15 2.30 -7.34
CA ILE A 62 4.15 1.22 -7.27
C ILE A 62 5.52 1.75 -6.86
N THR A 63 5.97 2.86 -7.42
CA THR A 63 7.36 3.32 -7.28
C THR A 63 7.61 4.16 -6.01
N GLU A 64 6.60 4.88 -5.53
CA GLU A 64 6.77 5.91 -4.48
C GLU A 64 6.01 5.59 -3.17
N SER A 65 5.18 4.55 -3.14
CA SER A 65 4.56 4.09 -1.89
C SER A 65 5.59 3.50 -0.94
N ASP A 66 5.37 3.69 0.36
CA ASP A 66 6.29 3.17 1.38
C ASP A 66 6.21 1.64 1.48
N LEU A 67 5.04 1.08 1.19
CA LEU A 67 4.80 -0.36 1.12
C LEU A 67 3.94 -0.73 -0.09
N LEU A 68 4.44 -1.63 -0.92
CA LEU A 68 3.64 -2.31 -1.94
C LEU A 68 3.11 -3.64 -1.38
N VAL A 69 1.82 -3.87 -1.52
CA VAL A 69 1.17 -5.15 -1.18
C VAL A 69 0.66 -5.80 -2.46
N ILE A 70 1.07 -7.05 -2.68
CA ILE A 70 0.57 -7.89 -3.78
C ILE A 70 -0.36 -8.93 -3.18
N ASN A 71 -1.67 -8.70 -3.29
CA ASN A 71 -2.71 -9.51 -2.67
C ASN A 71 -3.26 -10.58 -3.62
N LYS A 72 -4.00 -11.54 -3.06
CA LYS A 72 -4.65 -12.66 -3.76
C LYS A 72 -3.66 -13.60 -4.45
N ILE A 73 -2.51 -13.87 -3.81
CA ILE A 73 -1.48 -14.74 -4.41
C ILE A 73 -1.95 -16.18 -4.62
N ASP A 74 -3.04 -16.59 -3.97
CA ASP A 74 -3.76 -17.85 -4.20
C ASP A 74 -4.33 -17.96 -5.62
N LEU A 75 -4.58 -16.85 -6.30
CA LEU A 75 -5.15 -16.84 -7.65
C LEU A 75 -4.11 -17.02 -8.75
N ALA A 76 -2.81 -17.03 -8.44
CA ALA A 76 -1.73 -17.01 -9.41
C ALA A 76 -1.86 -18.10 -10.48
N GLU A 77 -2.10 -19.35 -10.08
CA GLU A 77 -2.29 -20.48 -11.00
C GLU A 77 -3.53 -20.27 -11.87
N ALA A 78 -4.65 -19.86 -11.28
CA ALA A 78 -5.93 -19.70 -11.97
C ALA A 78 -5.89 -18.62 -13.05
N VAL A 79 -5.06 -17.58 -12.89
CA VAL A 79 -4.92 -16.49 -13.87
C VAL A 79 -3.64 -16.59 -14.71
N GLY A 80 -2.84 -17.65 -14.52
CA GLY A 80 -1.57 -17.84 -15.23
C GLY A 80 -0.50 -16.80 -14.90
N ALA A 81 -0.53 -16.23 -13.69
CA ALA A 81 0.44 -15.23 -13.23
C ALA A 81 1.63 -15.89 -12.53
N ASN A 82 2.83 -15.37 -12.78
CA ASN A 82 4.05 -15.81 -12.10
C ASN A 82 4.43 -14.85 -10.94
N LEU A 83 4.34 -15.34 -9.70
CA LEU A 83 4.65 -14.56 -8.50
C LEU A 83 6.12 -14.15 -8.40
N GLU A 84 7.06 -14.96 -8.91
CA GLU A 84 8.48 -14.61 -8.93
C GLU A 84 8.74 -13.44 -9.87
N VAL A 85 8.09 -13.43 -11.03
CA VAL A 85 8.15 -12.29 -11.98
C VAL A 85 7.57 -11.03 -11.34
N MET A 86 6.42 -11.14 -10.67
CA MET A 86 5.82 -10.00 -9.98
C MET A 86 6.74 -9.43 -8.90
N SER A 87 7.35 -10.30 -8.09
CA SER A 87 8.28 -9.88 -7.03
C SER A 87 9.56 -9.27 -7.60
N ALA A 88 10.10 -9.84 -8.67
CA ALA A 88 11.29 -9.31 -9.33
C ALA A 88 11.02 -7.93 -9.96
N ASP A 89 9.91 -7.79 -10.68
CA ASP A 89 9.51 -6.51 -11.28
C ASP A 89 9.24 -5.45 -10.21
N ALA A 90 8.58 -5.81 -9.10
CA ALA A 90 8.38 -4.92 -7.97
C ALA A 90 9.71 -4.45 -7.35
N ASN A 91 10.66 -5.36 -7.12
CA ASN A 91 11.98 -5.02 -6.59
C ASN A 91 12.72 -4.02 -7.49
N VAL A 92 12.68 -4.22 -8.80
CA VAL A 92 13.30 -3.30 -9.76
C VAL A 92 12.62 -1.93 -9.72
N MET A 93 11.30 -1.87 -9.83
CA MET A 93 10.54 -0.61 -9.90
C MET A 93 10.64 0.19 -8.59
N ARG A 94 10.78 -0.49 -7.46
CA ARG A 94 10.85 0.10 -6.12
C ARG A 94 12.27 0.34 -5.63
N GLN A 95 13.29 0.05 -6.43
CA GLN A 95 14.70 0.12 -6.01
C GLN A 95 14.95 -0.69 -4.72
N ASN A 96 14.35 -1.88 -4.65
CA ASN A 96 14.32 -2.78 -3.48
C ASN A 96 13.52 -2.26 -2.28
N GLY A 97 12.58 -1.33 -2.50
CA GLY A 97 11.63 -0.88 -1.48
C GLY A 97 10.68 -2.00 -1.01
N PRO A 98 10.12 -1.89 0.21
CA PRO A 98 9.35 -2.97 0.84
C PRO A 98 8.18 -3.45 -0.02
N THR A 99 8.10 -4.76 -0.24
CA THR A 99 7.00 -5.42 -0.95
C THR A 99 6.57 -6.67 -0.18
N VAL A 100 5.27 -6.85 0.04
CA VAL A 100 4.73 -8.04 0.74
C VAL A 100 3.69 -8.73 -0.13
N LEU A 101 3.90 -10.03 -0.36
CA LEU A 101 2.94 -10.92 -1.00
C LEU A 101 1.99 -11.49 0.07
N ILE A 102 0.68 -11.35 -0.13
CA ILE A 102 -0.33 -11.73 0.86
C ILE A 102 -1.53 -12.48 0.27
N GLN A 103 -2.27 -13.19 1.13
CA GLN A 103 -3.63 -13.66 0.87
C GLN A 103 -4.53 -13.14 1.99
N ALA A 104 -5.12 -11.96 1.81
CA ALA A 104 -5.92 -11.33 2.86
C ALA A 104 -7.09 -12.21 3.32
N LYS A 105 -7.75 -12.91 2.38
CA LYS A 105 -8.87 -13.83 2.67
C LYS A 105 -8.49 -14.96 3.64
N HIS A 106 -7.23 -15.36 3.66
CA HIS A 106 -6.71 -16.46 4.47
C HIS A 106 -5.77 -15.99 5.57
N MET A 107 -5.70 -14.67 5.82
CA MET A 107 -4.81 -14.04 6.82
C MET A 107 -3.31 -14.32 6.60
N ILE A 108 -2.90 -14.76 5.41
CA ILE A 108 -1.50 -15.04 5.10
C ILE A 108 -0.78 -13.72 4.78
N GLY A 109 0.27 -13.42 5.53
CA GLY A 109 1.12 -12.24 5.33
C GLY A 109 0.55 -10.93 5.88
N ILE A 110 -0.65 -10.95 6.48
CA ILE A 110 -1.27 -9.76 7.09
C ILE A 110 -0.44 -9.24 8.27
N GLU A 111 0.12 -10.15 9.09
CA GLU A 111 1.01 -9.77 10.21
C GLU A 111 2.19 -8.91 9.74
N LYS A 112 2.83 -9.28 8.63
CA LYS A 112 3.93 -8.49 8.05
C LYS A 112 3.50 -7.09 7.62
N VAL A 113 2.30 -6.95 7.04
CA VAL A 113 1.75 -5.64 6.68
C VAL A 113 1.49 -4.81 7.94
N ALA A 114 0.95 -5.43 9.00
CA ALA A 114 0.74 -4.76 10.28
C ALA A 114 2.06 -4.33 10.94
N GLU A 115 3.10 -5.16 10.88
CA GLU A 115 4.44 -4.83 11.38
C GLU A 115 5.01 -3.57 10.69
N HIS A 116 4.86 -3.45 9.37
CA HIS A 116 5.27 -2.25 8.64
C HIS A 116 4.52 -1.00 9.12
N ILE A 117 3.20 -1.09 9.31
CA ILE A 117 2.38 0.03 9.81
C ILE A 117 2.81 0.42 11.23
N LEU A 118 2.98 -0.55 12.12
CA LEU A 118 3.37 -0.30 13.51
C LEU A 118 4.80 0.26 13.60
N SER A 119 5.71 -0.18 12.73
CA SER A 119 7.05 0.39 12.64
C SER A 119 7.00 1.84 12.17
N ALA A 120 6.18 2.16 11.17
CA ALA A 120 6.00 3.53 10.69
C ALA A 120 5.41 4.43 11.78
N TYR A 121 4.40 3.94 12.51
CA TYR A 121 3.80 4.64 13.64
C TYR A 121 4.84 4.97 14.73
N LYS A 122 5.64 3.99 15.15
CA LYS A 122 6.72 4.20 16.14
C LYS A 122 7.70 5.27 15.67
N ASN A 123 8.18 5.16 14.43
CA ASN A 123 9.11 6.13 13.86
C ASN A 123 8.51 7.55 13.81
N ALA A 124 7.23 7.69 13.49
CA ALA A 124 6.57 9.00 13.49
C ALA A 124 6.42 9.59 14.91
N SER A 125 6.16 8.73 15.91
CA SER A 125 6.00 9.13 17.31
C SER A 125 7.31 9.50 18.01
N GLU A 126 8.44 8.90 17.62
CA GLU A 126 9.76 9.19 18.20
C GLU A 126 10.40 10.48 17.64
N ASN A 127 9.92 10.95 16.48
CA ASN A 127 10.39 12.17 15.83
C ASN A 127 9.62 13.44 16.26
N HIS A 128 8.71 13.32 17.23
CA HIS A 128 7.95 14.43 17.86
C HIS A 128 8.26 14.52 19.35
#